data_AF-A0A1V5IT91-F1
#
_entry.id   AF-A0A1V5IT91-F1
#
_cell.length_a   1.000
_cell.length_b   1.000
_cell.length_c   1.000
_cell.angle_alpha   90.00
_cell.angle_beta   90.00
_cell.angle_gamma   90.00
#
_symmetry.space_group_name_H-M   'P 1'
#
loop_
_entity.id
_entity.type
_entity.pdbx_description
1 polymer ?
#
loop_
_entity_poly.entity_id
_entity_poly.type
_entity_poly.pdbx_seq_one_letter_code
_entity_poly.pdbx_strand_id
1 'polypeptide(L)'
;MKKPINRIIFCAIIIIGVWAGIASAESVNLPQTGQTKCYDAEGAEITCAGTGQDGEKQAGMPWPNPRFTAGTGAEADCMIDNLTGLMWPKNGNLAGGKKTWDDAIDYANNLTLCGHSDWRLPNINELESLANADETNTAAWLNAQGFTNVQSNLYWSSTAVAYSMNFAWFVHMSNGLVKYYYKTSNYYVWPVRTGQQPGNSAISLPKTGQTVTWRAGDDGDLEKGIPWPSPRFTVQGACVTDNLTGLMWPKDGNLAGGKKTWDDAIDYANNLTLCGHSDWRLPNRKELFSLIDYGNQEPALPSGRPFANVQSNFYWSSTTYAYTGSAWIVDLWSGVVNYDYKGYNGYVWPVRAGQSGSFDNLTISISGTGSGTVTSSPSGISCGSTCSASFASGTVVTLTAVADASANSAFTGWSGACTGTSTTCTVTMDASKNVTAQFSKPAQSIQISLTSGWNFISFPNLPTDKSVTKVFADVSSNVRIIWGYDNQNKKWQVYKPKVQGSMFNVIENIESGKGYWVYMDASGKIDMTGWTASTAPIPLYPGWNLIGYNGNDGTINPPSGWVIIWGWEKGLWYAKHSTLNDLSALPLNSLSKGKAYWIKMTEAATDWTQQ
;
A
#
# COMPACT_ATOMS: atom_id res chain seq x y z
N MET A 1 15.90 -45.49 -53.55
CA MET A 1 16.93 -45.07 -52.58
C MET A 1 16.49 -43.76 -51.94
N LYS A 2 15.87 -43.83 -50.75
CA LYS A 2 15.51 -42.66 -49.95
C LYS A 2 16.62 -42.46 -48.91
N LYS A 3 17.25 -41.28 -48.90
CA LYS A 3 18.18 -40.86 -47.82
C LYS A 3 17.38 -40.23 -46.67
N PRO A 4 17.69 -40.49 -45.40
CA PRO A 4 17.07 -39.79 -44.28
C PRO A 4 17.85 -38.50 -43.99
N ILE A 5 17.12 -37.40 -43.74
CA ILE A 5 17.66 -36.17 -43.16
C ILE A 5 17.24 -36.14 -41.70
N ASN A 6 18.22 -36.24 -40.80
CA ASN A 6 18.05 -36.07 -39.36
C ASN A 6 17.66 -34.62 -39.06
N ARG A 7 16.47 -34.40 -38.47
CA ARG A 7 16.13 -33.14 -37.80
C ARG A 7 16.61 -33.22 -36.35
N ILE A 8 17.66 -32.48 -36.03
CA ILE A 8 18.09 -32.20 -34.67
C ILE A 8 17.11 -31.17 -34.09
N ILE A 9 16.29 -31.60 -33.13
CA ILE A 9 15.44 -30.72 -32.32
C ILE A 9 16.34 -30.16 -31.22
N PHE A 10 16.66 -28.87 -31.28
CA PHE A 10 17.24 -28.14 -30.15
C PHE A 10 16.16 -27.99 -29.08
N CYS A 11 16.23 -28.81 -28.03
CA CYS A 11 15.42 -28.64 -26.83
C CYS A 11 16.09 -27.57 -25.97
N ALA A 12 15.59 -26.33 -26.04
CA ALA A 12 16.00 -25.28 -25.12
C ALA A 12 15.37 -25.57 -23.76
N ILE A 13 16.15 -26.13 -22.84
CA ILE A 13 15.81 -26.21 -21.43
C ILE A 13 15.89 -24.79 -20.87
N ILE A 14 14.75 -24.11 -20.79
CA ILE A 14 14.62 -22.89 -19.98
C ILE A 14 14.64 -23.36 -18.52
N ILE A 15 15.81 -23.26 -17.89
CA ILE A 15 15.91 -23.31 -16.43
C ILE A 15 15.28 -22.00 -15.93
N ILE A 16 13.99 -22.05 -15.62
CA ILE A 16 13.33 -21.01 -14.83
C ILE A 16 13.94 -21.13 -13.44
N GLY A 17 14.95 -20.32 -13.17
CA GLY A 17 15.42 -20.10 -11.80
C GLY A 17 14.25 -19.53 -11.01
N VAL A 18 13.63 -20.38 -10.20
CA VAL A 18 12.66 -19.95 -9.20
C VAL A 18 13.46 -19.14 -8.18
N TRP A 19 13.46 -17.82 -8.37
CA TRP A 19 13.85 -16.89 -7.32
C TRP A 19 12.76 -17.02 -6.26
N ALA A 20 13.01 -17.86 -5.25
CA ALA A 20 12.27 -17.81 -4.01
C ALA A 20 12.58 -16.45 -3.38
N GLY A 21 11.78 -15.44 -3.74
CA GLY A 21 11.75 -14.18 -3.01
C GLY A 21 11.51 -14.53 -1.55
N ILE A 22 12.47 -14.20 -0.69
CA ILE A 22 12.26 -14.26 0.76
C ILE A 22 11.22 -13.17 1.03
N ALA A 23 9.95 -13.57 1.12
CA ALA A 23 8.88 -12.69 1.57
C ALA A 23 9.25 -12.21 2.98
N SER A 24 9.57 -10.93 3.12
CA SER A 24 9.78 -10.30 4.41
C SER A 24 8.47 -10.33 5.19
N ALA A 25 8.52 -10.95 6.38
CA ALA A 25 7.44 -11.04 7.34
C ALA A 25 6.85 -9.65 7.68
N GLU A 26 5.68 -9.33 7.15
CA GLU A 26 4.89 -8.18 7.58
C GLU A 26 4.13 -8.57 8.87
N SER A 27 4.24 -7.73 9.92
CA SER A 27 3.47 -7.89 11.16
C SER A 27 2.12 -7.16 11.06
N VAL A 28 1.08 -7.76 11.62
CA VAL A 28 -0.30 -7.27 11.66
C VAL A 28 -0.64 -6.73 13.05
N ASN A 29 -1.18 -5.51 13.09
CA ASN A 29 -1.83 -4.98 14.28
C ASN A 29 -3.31 -5.38 14.30
N LEU A 30 -3.76 -6.05 15.36
CA LEU A 30 -5.18 -6.41 15.53
C LEU A 30 -5.98 -5.21 16.06
N PRO A 31 -7.24 -5.02 15.63
CA PRO A 31 -8.09 -3.97 16.18
C PRO A 31 -8.61 -4.33 17.58
N GLN A 32 -8.92 -3.31 18.37
CA GLN A 32 -9.84 -3.46 19.50
C GLN A 32 -11.19 -4.04 19.03
N THR A 33 -11.88 -4.72 19.93
CA THR A 33 -13.19 -5.35 19.64
C THR A 33 -14.34 -4.35 19.56
N GLY A 34 -14.11 -3.13 20.05
CA GLY A 34 -15.11 -2.09 20.27
C GLY A 34 -15.74 -2.14 21.67
N GLN A 35 -15.57 -3.24 22.42
CA GLN A 35 -16.15 -3.38 23.76
C GLN A 35 -15.51 -2.40 24.75
N THR A 36 -16.36 -1.61 25.42
CA THR A 36 -15.93 -0.64 26.45
C THR A 36 -16.55 -0.92 27.81
N LYS A 37 -17.60 -1.73 27.83
CA LYS A 37 -18.37 -2.09 29.03
C LYS A 37 -18.04 -3.49 29.53
N CYS A 38 -18.29 -3.72 30.81
CA CYS A 38 -18.11 -5.00 31.48
C CYS A 38 -19.45 -5.46 32.06
N TYR A 39 -19.63 -6.78 32.15
CA TYR A 39 -20.89 -7.37 32.57
C TYR A 39 -20.65 -8.51 33.57
N ASP A 40 -21.58 -8.71 34.49
CA ASP A 40 -21.59 -9.86 35.42
C ASP A 40 -22.10 -11.15 34.76
N ALA A 41 -22.32 -12.20 35.56
CA ALA A 41 -22.78 -13.51 35.11
C ALA A 41 -24.26 -13.51 34.69
N GLU A 42 -25.05 -12.55 35.18
CA GLU A 42 -26.45 -12.34 34.86
C GLU A 42 -26.64 -11.44 33.63
N GLY A 43 -25.58 -10.72 33.23
CA GLY A 43 -25.57 -9.82 32.09
C GLY A 43 -25.87 -8.37 32.42
N ALA A 44 -25.87 -8.00 33.70
CA ALA A 44 -25.96 -6.61 34.12
C ALA A 44 -24.61 -5.90 33.93
N GLU A 45 -24.67 -4.63 33.52
CA GLU A 45 -23.47 -3.78 33.35
C GLU A 45 -22.83 -3.49 34.72
N ILE A 46 -21.53 -3.67 34.82
CA ILE A 46 -20.72 -3.45 36.03
C ILE A 46 -19.51 -2.56 35.72
N THR A 47 -18.88 -2.02 36.77
CA THR A 47 -17.62 -1.28 36.61
C THR A 47 -16.50 -2.20 36.15
N CYS A 48 -15.75 -1.79 35.13
CA CYS A 48 -14.70 -2.62 34.53
C CYS A 48 -13.44 -2.82 35.40
N ALA A 49 -13.17 -1.92 36.35
CA ALA A 49 -11.92 -1.92 37.11
C ALA A 49 -11.68 -3.26 37.83
N GLY A 50 -10.55 -3.91 37.53
CA GLY A 50 -10.15 -5.17 38.15
C GLY A 50 -10.88 -6.42 37.61
N THR A 51 -11.77 -6.28 36.63
CA THR A 51 -12.57 -7.40 36.13
C THR A 51 -11.82 -8.30 35.16
N GLY A 52 -10.72 -7.85 34.55
CA GLY A 52 -9.99 -8.62 33.55
C GLY A 52 -10.69 -8.72 32.18
N GLN A 53 -11.89 -8.16 32.03
CA GLN A 53 -12.70 -8.26 30.83
C GLN A 53 -12.16 -7.37 29.71
N ASP A 54 -12.56 -7.66 28.48
CA ASP A 54 -12.15 -6.88 27.30
C ASP A 54 -12.56 -5.41 27.40
N GLY A 55 -13.71 -5.10 28.02
CA GLY A 55 -14.11 -3.71 28.29
C GLY A 55 -13.12 -2.93 29.18
N GLU A 56 -12.41 -3.62 30.09
CA GLU A 56 -11.34 -3.03 30.90
C GLU A 56 -10.03 -2.94 30.13
N LYS A 57 -9.64 -4.03 29.45
CA LYS A 57 -8.30 -4.15 28.85
C LYS A 57 -8.19 -3.46 27.49
N GLN A 58 -9.26 -3.49 26.71
CA GLN A 58 -9.37 -2.91 25.37
C GLN A 58 -8.12 -3.18 24.52
N ALA A 59 -7.70 -4.44 24.47
CA ALA A 59 -6.45 -4.80 23.81
C ALA A 59 -6.57 -4.71 22.28
N GLY A 60 -5.49 -4.27 21.64
CA GLY A 60 -5.43 -4.03 20.19
C GLY A 60 -5.39 -2.53 19.84
N MET A 61 -5.39 -2.24 18.55
CA MET A 61 -5.37 -0.87 18.04
C MET A 61 -6.73 -0.18 18.23
N PRO A 62 -6.76 0.99 18.87
CA PRO A 62 -7.97 1.78 18.97
C PRO A 62 -8.56 2.14 17.61
N TRP A 63 -9.88 2.23 17.55
CA TRP A 63 -10.55 2.64 16.31
C TRP A 63 -10.33 4.14 16.06
N PRO A 64 -10.09 4.54 14.80
CA PRO A 64 -10.06 5.95 14.44
C PRO A 64 -11.43 6.59 14.65
N ASN A 65 -11.43 7.91 14.91
CA ASN A 65 -12.65 8.71 15.01
C ASN A 65 -12.60 9.85 13.97
N PRO A 66 -13.43 9.83 12.91
CA PRO A 66 -14.45 8.81 12.62
C PRO A 66 -13.83 7.49 12.13
N ARG A 67 -14.53 6.36 12.37
CA ARG A 67 -14.12 5.06 11.82
C ARG A 67 -14.43 4.95 10.33
N PHE A 68 -15.60 5.42 9.92
CA PHE A 68 -16.04 5.35 8.53
C PHE A 68 -16.19 6.75 7.94
N THR A 69 -15.65 6.95 6.75
CA THR A 69 -15.75 8.21 6.00
C THR A 69 -16.56 7.97 4.73
N ALA A 70 -17.60 8.76 4.50
CA ALA A 70 -18.32 8.72 3.23
C ALA A 70 -17.43 9.25 2.09
N GLY A 71 -17.44 8.54 0.96
CA GLY A 71 -16.81 9.03 -0.27
C GLY A 71 -17.47 10.32 -0.77
N THR A 72 -16.78 11.04 -1.65
CA THR A 72 -17.29 12.29 -2.23
C THR A 72 -17.31 12.20 -3.76
N GLY A 73 -18.09 13.06 -4.40
CA GLY A 73 -18.19 13.09 -5.86
C GLY A 73 -18.63 11.74 -6.44
N ALA A 74 -17.78 11.15 -7.28
CA ALA A 74 -18.04 9.85 -7.90
C ALA A 74 -18.13 8.68 -6.90
N GLU A 75 -17.60 8.84 -5.68
CA GLU A 75 -17.60 7.81 -4.64
C GLU A 75 -18.68 8.01 -3.57
N ALA A 76 -19.68 8.88 -3.80
CA ALA A 76 -20.71 9.23 -2.81
C ALA A 76 -21.53 8.04 -2.28
N ASP A 77 -21.65 6.97 -3.07
CA ASP A 77 -22.33 5.71 -2.71
C ASP A 77 -21.41 4.69 -2.05
N CYS A 78 -20.20 5.10 -1.65
CA CYS A 78 -19.20 4.27 -0.99
C CYS A 78 -18.78 4.84 0.37
N MET A 79 -18.30 3.95 1.23
CA MET A 79 -17.77 4.25 2.56
C MET A 79 -16.35 3.69 2.66
N ILE A 80 -15.43 4.49 3.17
CA ILE A 80 -14.06 4.11 3.48
C ILE A 80 -13.98 3.77 4.97
N ASP A 81 -13.52 2.57 5.31
CA ASP A 81 -13.18 2.20 6.68
C ASP A 81 -11.75 2.68 6.98
N ASN A 82 -11.61 3.74 7.77
CA ASN A 82 -10.32 4.33 8.15
C ASN A 82 -9.49 3.37 9.02
N LEU A 83 -10.11 2.36 9.63
CA LEU A 83 -9.39 1.34 10.41
C LEU A 83 -8.63 0.40 9.48
N THR A 84 -9.32 -0.21 8.51
CA THR A 84 -8.77 -1.25 7.63
C THR A 84 -8.24 -0.72 6.28
N GLY A 85 -8.61 0.50 5.90
CA GLY A 85 -8.38 1.05 4.56
C GLY A 85 -9.27 0.44 3.48
N LEU A 86 -10.22 -0.43 3.84
CA LEU A 86 -11.14 -1.06 2.89
C LEU A 86 -12.27 -0.10 2.49
N MET A 87 -12.77 -0.27 1.28
CA MET A 87 -13.92 0.48 0.77
C MET A 87 -15.10 -0.46 0.57
N TRP A 88 -16.27 0.00 0.98
CA TRP A 88 -17.52 -0.74 1.04
C TRP A 88 -18.64 0.06 0.34
N PRO A 89 -19.61 -0.59 -0.34
CA PRO A 89 -20.83 0.08 -0.73
C PRO A 89 -21.55 0.63 0.50
N LYS A 90 -22.02 1.87 0.42
CA LYS A 90 -22.77 2.53 1.49
C LYS A 90 -24.08 1.80 1.80
N ASN A 91 -24.73 1.25 0.77
CA ASN A 91 -25.91 0.40 0.90
C ASN A 91 -25.50 -1.06 1.18
N GLY A 92 -25.67 -1.52 2.42
CA GLY A 92 -25.36 -2.90 2.83
C GLY A 92 -26.33 -3.96 2.31
N ASN A 93 -27.34 -3.60 1.52
CA ASN A 93 -28.19 -4.51 0.77
C ASN A 93 -28.34 -4.04 -0.69
N LEU A 94 -27.23 -3.59 -1.29
CA LEU A 94 -27.20 -3.12 -2.68
C LEU A 94 -27.66 -4.20 -3.67
N ALA A 95 -27.45 -5.47 -3.33
CA ALA A 95 -27.92 -6.63 -4.09
C ALA A 95 -29.44 -6.74 -4.22
N GLY A 96 -30.21 -5.99 -3.41
CA GLY A 96 -31.67 -5.99 -3.44
C GLY A 96 -32.31 -7.27 -2.89
N GLY A 97 -31.54 -8.14 -2.22
CA GLY A 97 -32.01 -9.44 -1.75
C GLY A 97 -30.88 -10.40 -1.44
N LYS A 98 -31.26 -11.56 -0.89
CA LYS A 98 -30.36 -12.65 -0.54
C LYS A 98 -29.97 -13.46 -1.78
N LYS A 99 -28.76 -14.02 -1.78
CA LYS A 99 -28.19 -14.82 -2.88
C LYS A 99 -27.58 -16.11 -2.35
N THR A 100 -27.53 -17.13 -3.21
CA THR A 100 -26.66 -18.28 -2.97
C THR A 100 -25.20 -17.83 -2.91
N TRP A 101 -24.31 -18.63 -2.34
CA TRP A 101 -22.90 -18.25 -2.23
C TRP A 101 -22.28 -18.03 -3.62
N ASP A 102 -22.66 -18.85 -4.61
CA ASP A 102 -22.14 -18.71 -5.95
C ASP A 102 -22.63 -17.43 -6.64
N ASP A 103 -23.93 -17.15 -6.54
CA ASP A 103 -24.52 -15.91 -7.05
C ASP A 103 -23.97 -14.66 -6.32
N ALA A 104 -23.53 -14.80 -5.07
CA ALA A 104 -22.92 -13.72 -4.29
C ALA A 104 -21.55 -13.34 -4.82
N ILE A 105 -20.70 -14.33 -5.15
CA ILE A 105 -19.40 -14.09 -5.80
C ILE A 105 -19.61 -13.46 -7.18
N ASP A 106 -20.52 -14.00 -7.99
CA ASP A 106 -20.81 -13.46 -9.32
C ASP A 106 -21.32 -12.02 -9.26
N TYR A 107 -22.22 -11.72 -8.33
CA TYR A 107 -22.71 -10.36 -8.13
C TYR A 107 -21.59 -9.40 -7.75
N ALA A 108 -20.73 -9.79 -6.80
CA ALA A 108 -19.68 -8.91 -6.32
C ALA A 108 -18.62 -8.63 -7.39
N ASN A 109 -18.20 -9.66 -8.14
CA ASN A 109 -17.17 -9.54 -9.18
C ASN A 109 -17.64 -8.78 -10.42
N ASN A 110 -18.94 -8.72 -10.68
CA ASN A 110 -19.53 -7.96 -11.79
C ASN A 110 -20.03 -6.57 -11.38
N LEU A 111 -19.85 -6.17 -10.11
CA LEU A 111 -20.29 -4.87 -9.64
C LEU A 111 -19.39 -3.77 -10.19
N THR A 112 -20.00 -2.77 -10.81
CA THR A 112 -19.37 -1.46 -11.06
C THR A 112 -20.05 -0.42 -10.19
N LEU A 113 -19.32 0.16 -9.25
CA LEU A 113 -19.83 1.14 -8.30
C LEU A 113 -18.71 2.12 -7.93
N CYS A 114 -19.07 3.39 -7.76
CA CYS A 114 -18.15 4.46 -7.36
C CYS A 114 -16.97 4.67 -8.34
N GLY A 115 -17.16 4.37 -9.62
CA GLY A 115 -16.10 4.43 -10.63
C GLY A 115 -15.13 3.24 -10.62
N HIS A 116 -15.40 2.22 -9.79
CA HIS A 116 -14.55 1.05 -9.63
C HIS A 116 -15.25 -0.22 -10.09
N SER A 117 -14.47 -1.17 -10.61
CA SER A 117 -14.93 -2.48 -11.11
C SER A 117 -14.13 -3.66 -10.54
N ASP A 118 -13.29 -3.41 -9.54
CA ASP A 118 -12.45 -4.38 -8.81
C ASP A 118 -13.12 -4.86 -7.51
N TRP A 119 -14.45 -4.78 -7.46
CA TRP A 119 -15.25 -5.27 -6.33
C TRP A 119 -15.22 -6.79 -6.26
N ARG A 120 -15.31 -7.32 -5.04
CA ARG A 120 -15.34 -8.75 -4.77
C ARG A 120 -16.07 -9.02 -3.45
N LEU A 121 -16.36 -10.28 -3.19
CA LEU A 121 -16.89 -10.69 -1.89
C LEU A 121 -15.73 -10.65 -0.84
N PRO A 122 -15.93 -10.04 0.34
CA PRO A 122 -14.90 -9.97 1.40
C PRO A 122 -14.58 -11.37 1.90
N ASN A 123 -13.31 -11.61 2.24
CA ASN A 123 -13.01 -12.82 3.02
C ASN A 123 -13.48 -12.67 4.47
N ILE A 124 -13.43 -13.76 5.23
CA ILE A 124 -14.02 -13.77 6.58
C ILE A 124 -13.34 -12.80 7.54
N ASN A 125 -12.03 -12.57 7.40
CA ASN A 125 -11.29 -11.59 8.22
C ASN A 125 -11.75 -10.16 7.89
N GLU A 126 -11.93 -9.84 6.61
CA GLU A 126 -12.44 -8.55 6.16
C GLU A 126 -13.86 -8.28 6.66
N LEU A 127 -14.76 -9.26 6.53
CA LEU A 127 -16.15 -9.11 6.91
C LEU A 127 -16.34 -9.03 8.43
N GLU A 128 -15.59 -9.85 9.19
CA GLU A 128 -15.63 -9.88 10.66
C GLU A 128 -15.07 -8.58 11.27
N SER A 129 -14.17 -7.89 10.56
CA SER A 129 -13.62 -6.60 11.00
C SER A 129 -14.69 -5.53 11.24
N LEU A 130 -15.83 -5.59 10.55
CA LEU A 130 -16.96 -4.66 10.71
C LEU A 130 -17.75 -4.85 12.02
N ALA A 131 -17.57 -5.97 12.72
CA ALA A 131 -18.29 -6.27 13.96
C ALA A 131 -17.88 -5.32 15.11
N ASN A 132 -18.88 -4.88 15.89
CA ASN A 132 -18.67 -4.15 17.13
C ASN A 132 -19.19 -4.98 18.31
N ALA A 133 -18.31 -5.39 19.22
CA ALA A 133 -18.64 -6.26 20.35
C ALA A 133 -19.34 -5.54 21.51
N ASP A 134 -19.37 -4.20 21.53
CA ASP A 134 -20.12 -3.42 22.53
C ASP A 134 -21.63 -3.32 22.19
N GLU A 135 -21.96 -3.57 20.92
CA GLU A 135 -23.29 -3.34 20.37
C GLU A 135 -24.13 -4.61 20.37
N THR A 136 -25.39 -4.50 20.80
CA THR A 136 -26.37 -5.60 20.66
C THR A 136 -26.76 -5.86 19.21
N ASN A 137 -26.60 -4.85 18.35
CA ASN A 137 -26.92 -4.90 16.94
C ASN A 137 -25.86 -4.16 16.10
N THR A 138 -24.86 -4.90 15.60
CA THR A 138 -23.81 -4.35 14.73
C THR A 138 -24.40 -3.66 13.48
N ALA A 139 -25.43 -4.21 12.86
CA ALA A 139 -26.06 -3.61 11.67
C ALA A 139 -26.73 -2.26 11.98
N ALA A 140 -27.43 -2.15 13.11
CA ALA A 140 -28.01 -0.89 13.56
C ALA A 140 -26.91 0.16 13.83
N TRP A 141 -25.84 -0.24 14.51
CA TRP A 141 -24.68 0.60 14.75
C TRP A 141 -24.02 1.07 13.44
N LEU A 142 -23.77 0.17 12.48
CA LEU A 142 -23.22 0.52 11.16
C LEU A 142 -24.11 1.52 10.42
N ASN A 143 -25.43 1.33 10.43
CA ASN A 143 -26.35 2.31 9.84
C ASN A 143 -26.24 3.69 10.52
N ALA A 144 -26.03 3.74 11.84
CA ALA A 144 -25.77 4.98 12.56
C ALA A 144 -24.41 5.62 12.22
N GLN A 145 -23.44 4.84 11.73
CA GLN A 145 -22.14 5.34 11.23
C GLN A 145 -22.20 5.88 9.79
N GLY A 146 -23.37 5.94 9.17
CA GLY A 146 -23.57 6.49 7.83
C GLY A 146 -23.74 5.47 6.71
N PHE A 147 -23.64 4.17 7.00
CA PHE A 147 -24.14 3.14 6.09
C PHE A 147 -25.67 3.19 6.00
N THR A 148 -26.23 2.55 4.98
CA THR A 148 -27.68 2.42 4.79
C THR A 148 -28.06 0.98 4.50
N ASN A 149 -29.28 0.59 4.89
CA ASN A 149 -29.85 -0.73 4.61
C ASN A 149 -28.98 -1.92 5.02
N VAL A 150 -28.08 -1.76 5.99
CA VAL A 150 -27.36 -2.91 6.57
C VAL A 150 -28.37 -3.76 7.33
N GLN A 151 -28.46 -5.04 6.98
CA GLN A 151 -29.45 -5.96 7.53
C GLN A 151 -28.91 -6.66 8.77
N SER A 152 -29.73 -6.80 9.81
CA SER A 152 -29.37 -7.56 11.01
C SER A 152 -29.50 -9.07 10.75
N ASN A 153 -28.72 -9.60 9.81
CA ASN A 153 -28.83 -10.96 9.31
C ASN A 153 -27.46 -11.50 8.82
N LEU A 154 -27.48 -12.63 8.14
CA LEU A 154 -26.31 -13.35 7.63
C LEU A 154 -25.76 -12.72 6.34
N TYR A 155 -24.44 -12.51 6.30
CA TYR A 155 -23.70 -12.00 5.15
C TYR A 155 -22.62 -12.98 4.73
N TRP A 156 -22.61 -13.37 3.44
CA TRP A 156 -21.60 -14.26 2.90
C TRP A 156 -20.20 -13.64 2.91
N SER A 157 -19.19 -14.46 3.23
CA SER A 157 -17.79 -14.19 2.91
C SER A 157 -17.35 -15.04 1.70
N SER A 158 -16.24 -14.68 1.06
CA SER A 158 -15.59 -15.48 0.02
C SER A 158 -14.82 -16.69 0.58
N THR A 159 -14.64 -16.77 1.90
CA THR A 159 -13.97 -17.89 2.56
C THR A 159 -14.88 -19.12 2.51
N ALA A 160 -14.42 -20.17 1.84
CA ALA A 160 -15.11 -21.45 1.75
C ALA A 160 -14.56 -22.43 2.81
N VAL A 161 -15.31 -23.47 3.15
CA VAL A 161 -14.75 -24.50 4.05
C VAL A 161 -13.72 -25.32 3.27
N ALA A 162 -12.44 -25.26 3.66
CA ALA A 162 -11.34 -25.85 2.89
C ALA A 162 -11.44 -27.37 2.70
N TYR A 163 -12.08 -28.07 3.63
CA TYR A 163 -12.27 -29.52 3.61
C TYR A 163 -13.67 -29.95 3.10
N SER A 164 -14.50 -29.02 2.62
CA SER A 164 -15.81 -29.36 2.07
C SER A 164 -16.29 -28.38 1.00
N MET A 165 -16.52 -28.90 -0.21
CA MET A 165 -17.01 -28.10 -1.34
C MET A 165 -18.39 -27.47 -1.13
N ASN A 166 -19.18 -27.98 -0.18
CA ASN A 166 -20.60 -27.63 0.00
C ASN A 166 -20.84 -26.44 0.91
N PHE A 167 -19.85 -26.01 1.70
CA PHE A 167 -20.03 -25.03 2.76
C PHE A 167 -19.17 -23.78 2.55
N ALA A 168 -19.68 -22.64 2.99
CA ALA A 168 -18.94 -21.39 3.03
C ALA A 168 -19.22 -20.62 4.32
N TRP A 169 -18.31 -19.72 4.68
CA TRP A 169 -18.35 -18.93 5.91
C TRP A 169 -19.15 -17.65 5.73
N PHE A 170 -19.79 -17.21 6.81
CA PHE A 170 -20.56 -15.98 6.89
C PHE A 170 -20.33 -15.26 8.22
N VAL A 171 -20.70 -13.98 8.26
CA VAL A 171 -20.83 -13.20 9.50
C VAL A 171 -22.30 -12.83 9.72
N HIS A 172 -22.79 -13.00 10.95
CA HIS A 172 -24.12 -12.53 11.34
C HIS A 172 -24.05 -11.08 11.83
N MET A 173 -24.55 -10.13 11.04
CA MET A 173 -24.43 -8.68 11.31
C MET A 173 -25.30 -8.17 12.47
N SER A 174 -26.03 -9.01 13.19
CA SER A 174 -26.59 -8.59 14.49
C SER A 174 -25.53 -8.58 15.59
N ASN A 175 -24.65 -9.57 15.64
CA ASN A 175 -23.78 -9.80 16.80
C ASN A 175 -22.32 -10.09 16.41
N GLY A 176 -22.00 -10.26 15.13
CA GLY A 176 -20.65 -10.57 14.67
C GLY A 176 -20.25 -12.04 14.83
N LEU A 177 -21.20 -12.95 15.00
CA LEU A 177 -20.97 -14.40 15.00
C LEU A 177 -20.42 -14.86 13.65
N VAL A 178 -19.43 -15.76 13.68
CA VAL A 178 -18.79 -16.35 12.49
C VAL A 178 -19.11 -17.84 12.44
N LYS A 179 -19.82 -18.28 11.41
CA LYS A 179 -20.19 -19.69 11.18
C LYS A 179 -20.17 -19.99 9.68
N TYR A 180 -20.36 -21.26 9.33
CA TYR A 180 -20.49 -21.71 7.96
C TYR A 180 -21.82 -22.45 7.74
N TYR A 181 -22.31 -22.44 6.50
CA TYR A 181 -23.50 -23.20 6.12
C TYR A 181 -23.49 -23.52 4.62
N TYR A 182 -24.49 -24.27 4.16
CA TYR A 182 -24.57 -24.75 2.77
C TYR A 182 -24.56 -23.59 1.78
N LYS A 183 -23.70 -23.66 0.77
CA LYS A 183 -23.56 -22.67 -0.32
C LYS A 183 -24.86 -22.42 -1.10
N THR A 184 -25.78 -23.39 -1.09
CA THR A 184 -27.11 -23.30 -1.70
C THR A 184 -28.10 -22.44 -0.91
N SER A 185 -27.73 -22.00 0.30
CA SER A 185 -28.57 -21.14 1.13
C SER A 185 -28.49 -19.68 0.70
N ASN A 186 -29.57 -18.93 0.90
CA ASN A 186 -29.67 -17.54 0.48
C ASN A 186 -29.32 -16.59 1.64
N TYR A 187 -28.22 -15.84 1.52
CA TYR A 187 -27.81 -14.80 2.49
C TYR A 187 -27.43 -13.48 1.80
N TYR A 188 -27.25 -12.42 2.58
CA TYR A 188 -26.94 -11.09 2.04
C TYR A 188 -25.50 -11.02 1.51
N VAL A 189 -25.29 -10.06 0.62
CA VAL A 189 -24.03 -9.88 -0.11
C VAL A 189 -23.57 -8.45 0.11
N TRP A 190 -22.34 -8.30 0.60
CA TRP A 190 -21.73 -6.99 0.78
C TRP A 190 -20.33 -6.98 0.19
N PRO A 191 -20.18 -6.49 -1.05
CA PRO A 191 -18.89 -6.44 -1.71
C PRO A 191 -17.90 -5.51 -1.00
N VAL A 192 -16.61 -5.75 -1.22
CA VAL A 192 -15.51 -4.92 -0.71
C VAL A 192 -14.43 -4.78 -1.77
N ARG A 193 -13.67 -3.69 -1.70
CA ARG A 193 -12.45 -3.46 -2.49
C ARG A 193 -11.36 -2.82 -1.65
N THR A 194 -10.13 -2.84 -2.14
CA THR A 194 -9.02 -2.07 -1.55
C THR A 194 -9.27 -0.57 -1.75
N GLY A 195 -9.10 0.25 -0.70
CA GLY A 195 -9.24 1.70 -0.81
C GLY A 195 -8.13 2.35 -1.64
N GLN A 196 -8.39 3.52 -2.22
CA GLN A 196 -7.45 4.26 -3.09
C GLN A 196 -6.42 5.13 -2.35
N GLN A 197 -6.27 5.01 -1.02
CA GLN A 197 -5.32 5.82 -0.24
C GLN A 197 -4.21 4.92 0.34
N PRO A 198 -3.07 4.75 -0.37
CA PRO A 198 -1.88 4.15 0.22
C PRO A 198 -1.40 5.01 1.39
N GLY A 199 -1.35 4.43 2.60
CA GLY A 199 -0.67 5.05 3.75
C GLY A 199 -1.55 5.63 4.86
N ASN A 200 -2.85 5.28 4.96
CA ASN A 200 -3.71 5.79 6.05
C ASN A 200 -4.57 4.72 6.77
N SER A 201 -4.30 3.43 6.55
CA SER A 201 -4.96 2.34 7.29
C SER A 201 -4.31 2.16 8.67
N ALA A 202 -5.09 2.25 9.74
CA ALA A 202 -4.59 2.05 11.11
C ALA A 202 -4.19 0.59 11.40
N ILE A 203 -4.77 -0.38 10.67
CA ILE A 203 -4.42 -1.80 10.74
C ILE A 203 -4.32 -2.44 9.36
N SER A 204 -3.77 -3.66 9.32
CA SER A 204 -3.80 -4.53 8.14
C SER A 204 -4.38 -5.89 8.54
N LEU A 205 -5.24 -6.48 7.71
CA LEU A 205 -5.86 -7.77 8.02
C LEU A 205 -5.03 -8.92 7.44
N PRO A 206 -4.84 -10.02 8.18
CA PRO A 206 -4.04 -11.14 7.69
C PRO A 206 -4.83 -11.97 6.68
N LYS A 207 -4.14 -12.75 5.85
CA LYS A 207 -4.75 -13.86 5.13
C LYS A 207 -5.45 -14.82 6.10
N THR A 208 -6.48 -15.52 5.61
CA THR A 208 -7.28 -16.49 6.37
C THR A 208 -6.59 -17.85 6.53
N GLY A 209 -5.54 -18.11 5.75
CA GLY A 209 -4.89 -19.41 5.63
C GLY A 209 -5.53 -20.34 4.58
N GLN A 210 -6.67 -19.95 4.01
CA GLN A 210 -7.30 -20.71 2.96
C GLN A 210 -6.52 -20.61 1.64
N THR A 211 -6.04 -21.75 1.14
CA THR A 211 -5.36 -21.87 -0.16
C THR A 211 -6.09 -22.82 -1.12
N VAL A 212 -7.20 -23.42 -0.68
CA VAL A 212 -8.02 -24.32 -1.51
C VAL A 212 -9.02 -23.47 -2.29
N THR A 213 -8.81 -23.40 -3.60
CA THR A 213 -9.75 -22.80 -4.56
C THR A 213 -10.85 -23.79 -4.92
N TRP A 214 -12.09 -23.46 -4.55
CA TRP A 214 -13.28 -24.19 -5.01
C TRP A 214 -13.89 -23.55 -6.26
N ARG A 215 -13.68 -22.24 -6.44
CA ARG A 215 -14.02 -21.51 -7.68
C ARG A 215 -13.23 -20.22 -7.82
N ALA A 216 -13.18 -19.70 -9.05
CA ALA A 216 -12.63 -18.37 -9.30
C ALA A 216 -13.40 -17.29 -8.49
N GLY A 217 -12.64 -16.38 -7.87
CA GLY A 217 -13.12 -15.29 -7.04
C GLY A 217 -13.38 -15.64 -5.57
N ASP A 218 -13.10 -16.87 -5.13
CA ASP A 218 -13.16 -17.23 -3.71
C ASP A 218 -11.87 -16.86 -2.96
N ASP A 219 -11.86 -17.02 -1.64
CA ASP A 219 -10.71 -16.63 -0.81
C ASP A 219 -9.46 -17.49 -1.08
N GLY A 220 -9.62 -18.74 -1.52
CA GLY A 220 -8.49 -19.59 -1.91
C GLY A 220 -7.88 -19.20 -3.26
N ASP A 221 -8.66 -18.62 -4.17
CA ASP A 221 -8.18 -18.01 -5.42
C ASP A 221 -7.52 -16.64 -5.17
N LEU A 222 -8.15 -15.78 -4.37
CA LEU A 222 -7.75 -14.39 -4.22
C LEU A 222 -6.73 -14.15 -3.10
N GLU A 223 -6.72 -15.01 -2.09
CA GLU A 223 -5.87 -14.99 -0.89
C GLU A 223 -5.59 -13.57 -0.35
N LYS A 224 -6.65 -12.81 -0.05
CA LYS A 224 -6.51 -11.40 0.32
C LYS A 224 -6.05 -11.23 1.76
N GLY A 225 -5.26 -10.19 1.99
CA GLY A 225 -4.68 -9.86 3.29
C GLY A 225 -3.18 -10.08 3.35
N ILE A 226 -2.59 -9.74 4.49
CA ILE A 226 -1.15 -9.84 4.74
C ILE A 226 -0.74 -11.32 4.81
N PRO A 227 0.24 -11.75 3.99
CA PRO A 227 0.78 -13.10 4.06
C PRO A 227 1.35 -13.40 5.44
N TRP A 228 1.18 -14.65 5.91
CA TRP A 228 1.77 -15.04 7.19
C TRP A 228 3.29 -15.12 7.10
N PRO A 229 4.00 -14.72 8.17
CA PRO A 229 5.45 -14.80 8.21
C PRO A 229 5.92 -16.26 8.25
N SER A 230 7.15 -16.48 7.78
CA SER A 230 7.83 -17.78 7.84
C SER A 230 9.16 -17.64 8.60
N PRO A 231 9.28 -18.16 9.83
CA PRO A 231 8.25 -18.91 10.58
C PRO A 231 7.14 -18.01 11.13
N ARG A 232 5.91 -18.55 11.24
CA ARG A 232 4.80 -17.84 11.91
C ARG A 232 4.98 -17.78 13.42
N PHE A 233 5.53 -18.83 14.01
CA PHE A 233 5.66 -18.98 15.45
C PHE A 233 7.11 -19.18 15.88
N THR A 234 7.56 -18.41 16.87
CA THR A 234 8.88 -18.51 17.48
C THR A 234 8.76 -19.09 18.89
N VAL A 235 9.43 -20.19 19.17
CA VAL A 235 9.38 -20.85 20.49
C VAL A 235 10.44 -20.27 21.43
N GLN A 236 10.04 -19.95 22.66
CA GLN A 236 10.90 -19.51 23.74
C GLN A 236 10.53 -20.27 25.03
N GLY A 237 11.17 -21.41 25.26
CA GLY A 237 10.87 -22.28 26.40
C GLY A 237 9.42 -22.80 26.36
N ALA A 238 8.64 -22.45 27.39
CA ALA A 238 7.23 -22.80 27.52
C ALA A 238 6.27 -21.81 26.82
N CYS A 239 6.80 -20.83 26.08
CA CYS A 239 6.04 -19.81 25.39
C CYS A 239 6.30 -19.80 23.89
N VAL A 240 5.36 -19.25 23.15
CA VAL A 240 5.39 -19.11 21.69
C VAL A 240 5.00 -17.68 21.35
N THR A 241 5.87 -16.98 20.63
CA THR A 241 5.55 -15.69 20.02
C THR A 241 4.96 -15.92 18.63
N ASP A 242 3.79 -15.37 18.35
CA ASP A 242 3.22 -15.27 17.02
C ASP A 242 3.85 -14.07 16.31
N ASN A 243 4.74 -14.33 15.35
CA ASN A 243 5.44 -13.31 14.59
C ASN A 243 4.50 -12.50 13.69
N LEU A 244 3.28 -12.98 13.44
CA LEU A 244 2.26 -12.23 12.71
C LEU A 244 1.72 -11.09 13.57
N THR A 245 1.28 -11.38 14.79
CA THR A 245 0.56 -10.42 15.65
C THR A 245 1.46 -9.77 16.71
N GLY A 246 2.66 -10.32 16.92
CA GLY A 246 3.52 -9.98 18.05
C GLY A 246 3.00 -10.52 19.38
N LEU A 247 1.87 -11.23 19.44
CA LEU A 247 1.34 -11.77 20.70
C LEU A 247 2.13 -12.98 21.17
N MET A 248 2.14 -13.20 22.48
CA MET A 248 2.79 -14.36 23.09
C MET A 248 1.77 -15.24 23.80
N TRP A 249 1.91 -16.55 23.60
CA TRP A 249 0.99 -17.60 24.02
C TRP A 249 1.75 -18.70 24.78
N PRO A 250 1.13 -19.37 25.77
CA PRO A 250 1.66 -20.61 26.31
C PRO A 250 1.77 -21.66 25.22
N LYS A 251 2.89 -22.38 25.20
CA LYS A 251 3.12 -23.50 24.27
C LYS A 251 2.13 -24.63 24.51
N ASP A 252 1.76 -24.89 25.77
CA ASP A 252 0.72 -25.82 26.15
C ASP A 252 -0.66 -25.14 26.08
N GLY A 253 -1.47 -25.50 25.08
CA GLY A 253 -2.81 -24.98 24.87
C GLY A 253 -3.85 -25.50 25.87
N ASN A 254 -3.49 -26.37 26.80
CA ASN A 254 -4.32 -26.79 27.93
C ASN A 254 -3.53 -26.70 29.25
N LEU A 255 -2.67 -25.68 29.37
CA LEU A 255 -1.86 -25.44 30.57
C LEU A 255 -2.72 -25.34 31.85
N ALA A 256 -3.95 -24.85 31.71
CA ALA A 256 -4.95 -24.76 32.76
C ALA A 256 -5.38 -26.10 33.39
N GLY A 257 -5.03 -27.23 32.75
CA GLY A 257 -5.28 -28.57 33.27
C GLY A 257 -6.76 -28.99 33.23
N GLY A 258 -7.56 -28.42 32.31
CA GLY A 258 -8.99 -28.69 32.20
C GLY A 258 -9.82 -27.45 31.87
N LYS A 259 -11.13 -27.65 31.82
CA LYS A 259 -12.10 -26.59 31.53
C LYS A 259 -12.42 -25.78 32.80
N LYS A 260 -12.72 -24.49 32.64
CA LYS A 260 -13.08 -23.55 33.70
C LYS A 260 -14.35 -22.78 33.34
N THR A 261 -15.07 -22.29 34.36
CA THR A 261 -16.06 -21.23 34.16
C THR A 261 -15.38 -19.98 33.62
N TRP A 262 -16.15 -19.05 33.07
CA TRP A 262 -15.57 -17.87 32.44
C TRP A 262 -14.82 -16.96 33.44
N ASP A 263 -15.37 -16.75 34.64
CA ASP A 263 -14.71 -15.98 35.70
C ASP A 263 -13.44 -16.69 36.18
N ASP A 264 -13.51 -18.01 36.44
CA ASP A 264 -12.32 -18.82 36.78
C ASP A 264 -11.24 -18.79 35.68
N ALA A 265 -11.65 -18.65 34.41
CA ALA A 265 -10.73 -18.55 33.28
C ALA A 265 -9.99 -17.20 33.26
N ILE A 266 -10.70 -16.11 33.54
CA ILE A 266 -10.10 -14.77 33.70
C ILE A 266 -9.12 -14.79 34.89
N ASP A 267 -9.56 -15.30 36.04
CA ASP A 267 -8.75 -15.35 37.26
C ASP A 267 -7.51 -16.22 37.07
N TYR A 268 -7.65 -17.38 36.43
CA TYR A 268 -6.51 -18.23 36.09
C TYR A 268 -5.50 -17.50 35.20
N ALA A 269 -5.98 -16.82 34.15
CA ALA A 269 -5.10 -16.15 33.21
C ALA A 269 -4.36 -14.96 33.84
N ASN A 270 -5.06 -14.15 34.64
CA ASN A 270 -4.49 -12.98 35.31
C ASN A 270 -3.48 -13.33 36.41
N ASN A 271 -3.61 -14.51 37.02
CA ASN A 271 -2.68 -14.99 38.05
C ASN A 271 -1.56 -15.88 37.49
N LEU A 272 -1.53 -16.12 36.18
CA LEU A 272 -0.50 -16.96 35.55
C LEU A 272 0.86 -16.24 35.59
N THR A 273 1.87 -16.94 36.08
CA THR A 273 3.28 -16.58 35.86
C THR A 273 3.94 -17.64 34.99
N LEU A 274 4.38 -17.27 33.79
CA LEU A 274 4.97 -18.17 32.82
C LEU A 274 6.04 -17.45 32.01
N CYS A 275 7.17 -18.14 31.74
CA CYS A 275 8.31 -17.60 31.00
C CYS A 275 8.87 -16.27 31.57
N GLY A 276 8.80 -16.09 32.89
CA GLY A 276 9.24 -14.85 33.55
C GLY A 276 8.26 -13.67 33.43
N HIS A 277 7.06 -13.90 32.90
CA HIS A 277 6.01 -12.90 32.74
C HIS A 277 4.82 -13.17 33.64
N SER A 278 4.23 -12.12 34.20
CA SER A 278 3.05 -12.14 35.08
C SER A 278 1.92 -11.23 34.58
N ASP A 279 2.04 -10.70 33.36
CA ASP A 279 1.07 -9.84 32.67
C ASP A 279 0.17 -10.64 31.70
N TRP A 280 -0.03 -11.92 31.99
CA TRP A 280 -0.92 -12.79 31.25
C TRP A 280 -2.37 -12.40 31.50
N ARG A 281 -3.22 -12.62 30.50
CA ARG A 281 -4.66 -12.40 30.57
C ARG A 281 -5.40 -13.31 29.61
N LEU A 282 -6.71 -13.38 29.73
CA LEU A 282 -7.53 -14.05 28.73
C LEU A 282 -7.52 -13.20 27.43
N PRO A 283 -7.34 -13.81 26.24
CA PRO A 283 -7.36 -13.09 24.97
C PRO A 283 -8.75 -12.54 24.69
N ASN A 284 -8.84 -11.38 24.05
CA ASN A 284 -10.12 -10.96 23.49
C ASN A 284 -10.46 -11.78 22.24
N ARG A 285 -11.71 -11.67 21.75
CA ARG A 285 -12.16 -12.50 20.63
C ARG A 285 -11.35 -12.30 19.35
N LYS A 286 -10.79 -11.10 19.11
CA LYS A 286 -10.00 -10.81 17.90
C LYS A 286 -8.60 -11.42 17.98
N GLU A 287 -7.98 -11.38 19.16
CA GLU A 287 -6.68 -12.03 19.42
C GLU A 287 -6.77 -13.55 19.25
N LEU A 288 -7.79 -14.17 19.83
CA LEU A 288 -7.98 -15.62 19.70
C LEU A 288 -8.36 -16.02 18.26
N PHE A 289 -9.21 -15.22 17.60
CA PHE A 289 -9.57 -15.39 16.19
C PHE A 289 -8.36 -15.29 15.25
N SER A 290 -7.37 -14.46 15.57
CA SER A 290 -6.18 -14.29 14.73
C SER A 290 -5.33 -15.58 14.57
N LEU A 291 -5.47 -16.54 15.49
CA LEU A 291 -4.79 -17.84 15.42
C LEU A 291 -5.42 -18.78 14.38
N ILE A 292 -6.65 -18.52 13.95
CA ILE A 292 -7.42 -19.44 13.11
C ILE A 292 -6.82 -19.55 11.72
N ASP A 293 -6.70 -20.79 11.25
CA ASP A 293 -6.36 -21.15 9.88
C ASP A 293 -7.56 -21.84 9.23
N TYR A 294 -8.27 -21.12 8.35
CA TYR A 294 -9.44 -21.63 7.63
C TYR A 294 -9.10 -22.68 6.56
N GLY A 295 -7.81 -22.93 6.30
CA GLY A 295 -7.31 -24.05 5.53
C GLY A 295 -7.31 -25.39 6.31
N ASN A 296 -7.42 -25.35 7.64
CA ASN A 296 -7.32 -26.52 8.51
C ASN A 296 -8.57 -26.75 9.38
N GLN A 297 -8.68 -27.96 9.92
CA GLN A 297 -9.67 -28.39 10.90
C GLN A 297 -8.99 -29.33 11.91
N GLU A 298 -9.53 -29.42 13.12
CA GLU A 298 -9.11 -30.39 14.14
C GLU A 298 -7.60 -30.38 14.48
N PRO A 299 -7.06 -29.27 15.02
CA PRO A 299 -7.68 -27.96 15.17
C PRO A 299 -7.44 -27.04 13.95
N ALA A 300 -8.31 -26.05 13.79
CA ALA A 300 -8.23 -24.96 12.81
C ALA A 300 -7.09 -23.97 13.13
N LEU A 301 -5.86 -24.48 13.19
CA LEU A 301 -4.63 -23.74 13.44
C LEU A 301 -3.61 -24.08 12.36
N PRO A 302 -2.58 -23.24 12.13
CA PRO A 302 -1.57 -23.49 11.11
C PRO A 302 -0.89 -24.85 11.24
N SER A 303 -0.63 -25.48 10.10
CA SER A 303 0.16 -26.70 10.02
C SER A 303 1.60 -26.44 10.48
N GLY A 304 2.21 -27.41 11.19
CA GLY A 304 3.58 -27.28 11.72
C GLY A 304 3.73 -26.32 12.90
N ARG A 305 2.62 -25.84 13.50
CA ARG A 305 2.63 -25.00 14.70
C ARG A 305 3.34 -25.69 15.89
N PRO A 306 4.00 -24.92 16.78
CA PRO A 306 4.74 -25.47 17.91
C PRO A 306 3.90 -25.73 19.17
N PHE A 307 2.58 -25.54 19.10
CA PHE A 307 1.68 -25.70 20.24
C PHE A 307 1.43 -27.17 20.56
N ALA A 308 1.46 -27.51 21.85
CA ALA A 308 1.17 -28.82 22.40
C ALA A 308 -0.17 -28.81 23.15
N ASN A 309 -0.81 -29.98 23.29
CA ASN A 309 -2.03 -30.18 24.10
C ASN A 309 -3.22 -29.25 23.77
N VAL A 310 -3.23 -28.63 22.59
CA VAL A 310 -4.37 -27.86 22.10
C VAL A 310 -5.58 -28.77 21.94
N GLN A 311 -6.71 -28.34 22.47
CA GLN A 311 -7.95 -29.10 22.44
C GLN A 311 -8.78 -28.68 21.23
N SER A 312 -9.32 -29.64 20.49
CA SER A 312 -10.25 -29.36 19.38
C SER A 312 -11.65 -29.08 19.93
N ASN A 313 -11.81 -27.95 20.61
CA ASN A 313 -13.04 -27.50 21.26
C ASN A 313 -13.02 -25.97 21.41
N PHE A 314 -14.01 -25.40 22.09
CA PHE A 314 -14.05 -23.97 22.32
C PHE A 314 -13.15 -23.49 23.46
N TYR A 315 -12.58 -22.31 23.23
CA TYR A 315 -11.79 -21.55 24.16
C TYR A 315 -12.49 -20.23 24.50
N TRP A 316 -12.44 -19.85 25.76
CA TRP A 316 -12.97 -18.59 26.23
C TRP A 316 -12.17 -17.40 25.72
N SER A 317 -12.86 -16.33 25.37
CA SER A 317 -12.28 -15.00 25.22
C SER A 317 -12.71 -14.09 26.38
N SER A 318 -11.96 -13.01 26.64
CA SER A 318 -12.33 -11.97 27.62
C SER A 318 -13.45 -11.05 27.14
N THR A 319 -13.88 -11.17 25.89
CA THR A 319 -14.95 -10.36 25.31
C THR A 319 -16.31 -10.91 25.75
N THR A 320 -17.09 -10.10 26.44
CA THR A 320 -18.46 -10.44 26.84
C THR A 320 -19.42 -10.36 25.66
N TYR A 321 -20.49 -11.17 25.66
CA TYR A 321 -21.60 -10.96 24.75
C TYR A 321 -22.52 -9.89 25.36
N ALA A 322 -22.42 -8.67 24.84
CA ALA A 322 -22.99 -7.48 25.46
C ALA A 322 -24.46 -7.66 25.88
N TYR A 323 -24.80 -7.17 27.08
CA TYR A 323 -26.15 -7.21 27.67
C TYR A 323 -26.68 -8.64 27.94
N THR A 324 -25.79 -9.61 28.18
CA THR A 324 -26.15 -10.99 28.51
C THR A 324 -25.19 -11.63 29.51
N GLY A 325 -25.63 -12.71 30.17
CA GLY A 325 -24.79 -13.59 30.99
C GLY A 325 -23.85 -14.52 30.19
N SER A 326 -23.49 -14.15 28.96
CA SER A 326 -22.66 -14.94 28.05
C SER A 326 -21.36 -14.24 27.69
N ALA A 327 -20.38 -15.00 27.23
CA ALA A 327 -19.12 -14.50 26.70
C ALA A 327 -18.79 -15.14 25.36
N TRP A 328 -17.96 -14.46 24.56
CA TRP A 328 -17.54 -14.95 23.26
C TRP A 328 -16.53 -16.09 23.42
N ILE A 329 -16.67 -17.08 22.54
CA ILE A 329 -15.80 -18.24 22.39
C ILE A 329 -15.28 -18.33 20.97
N VAL A 330 -14.12 -18.96 20.82
CA VAL A 330 -13.60 -19.41 19.53
C VAL A 330 -13.43 -20.92 19.60
N ASP A 331 -14.12 -21.61 18.71
CA ASP A 331 -14.07 -23.06 18.56
C ASP A 331 -12.89 -23.46 17.68
N LEU A 332 -11.92 -24.19 18.24
CA LEU A 332 -10.74 -24.63 17.49
C LEU A 332 -10.99 -25.87 16.65
N TRP A 333 -12.17 -26.49 16.66
CA TRP A 333 -12.46 -27.58 15.74
C TRP A 333 -12.54 -27.06 14.30
N SER A 334 -13.22 -25.93 14.07
CA SER A 334 -13.34 -25.31 12.73
C SER A 334 -12.97 -23.83 12.63
N GLY A 335 -12.82 -23.12 13.73
CA GLY A 335 -12.66 -21.66 13.73
C GLY A 335 -13.97 -20.88 13.85
N VAL A 336 -15.05 -21.52 14.31
CA VAL A 336 -16.32 -20.84 14.60
C VAL A 336 -16.16 -19.84 15.73
N VAL A 337 -16.68 -18.63 15.57
CA VAL A 337 -16.78 -17.63 16.63
C VAL A 337 -18.23 -17.54 17.07
N ASN A 338 -18.50 -17.90 18.32
CA ASN A 338 -19.85 -17.97 18.89
C ASN A 338 -19.82 -17.42 20.33
N TYR A 339 -20.93 -17.51 21.05
CA TYR A 339 -20.98 -17.20 22.48
C TYR A 339 -21.54 -18.39 23.26
N ASP A 340 -21.25 -18.42 24.55
CA ASP A 340 -21.82 -19.38 25.49
C ASP A 340 -21.98 -18.77 26.89
N TYR A 341 -22.78 -19.40 27.75
CA TYR A 341 -23.07 -18.92 29.10
C TYR A 341 -21.83 -18.94 29.98
N LYS A 342 -21.59 -17.86 30.74
CA LYS A 342 -20.39 -17.72 31.59
C LYS A 342 -20.23 -18.81 32.65
N GLY A 343 -21.35 -19.41 33.08
CA GLY A 343 -21.36 -20.53 34.03
C GLY A 343 -20.95 -21.89 33.43
N TYR A 344 -20.77 -22.01 32.12
CA TYR A 344 -20.31 -23.25 31.50
C TYR A 344 -18.80 -23.41 31.55
N ASN A 345 -18.35 -24.66 31.45
CA ASN A 345 -16.94 -24.99 31.47
C ASN A 345 -16.35 -24.97 30.05
N GLY A 346 -15.34 -24.12 29.83
CA GLY A 346 -14.61 -23.98 28.56
C GLY A 346 -13.09 -24.00 28.75
N TYR A 347 -12.34 -24.19 27.67
CA TYR A 347 -10.88 -24.19 27.75
C TYR A 347 -10.31 -22.78 27.84
N VAL A 348 -9.11 -22.68 28.43
CA VAL A 348 -8.46 -21.41 28.75
C VAL A 348 -7.09 -21.39 28.08
N TRP A 349 -6.87 -20.39 27.22
CA TRP A 349 -5.57 -20.16 26.60
C TRP A 349 -5.16 -18.71 26.79
N PRO A 350 -4.36 -18.42 27.84
CA PRO A 350 -3.91 -17.06 28.12
C PRO A 350 -3.09 -16.48 26.98
N VAL A 351 -3.09 -15.16 26.88
CA VAL A 351 -2.24 -14.38 25.99
C VAL A 351 -1.60 -13.26 26.79
N ARG A 352 -0.47 -12.78 26.29
CA ARG A 352 0.08 -11.48 26.68
C ARG A 352 0.52 -10.73 25.44
N ALA A 353 0.63 -9.41 25.55
CA ALA A 353 1.34 -8.64 24.54
C ALA A 353 2.77 -9.20 24.45
N GLY A 354 3.21 -9.69 23.28
CA GLY A 354 4.62 -10.04 23.15
C GLY A 354 5.44 -8.76 23.23
N GLN A 355 6.55 -8.85 23.97
CA GLN A 355 7.42 -7.74 24.37
C GLN A 355 6.75 -6.36 24.35
N SER A 356 6.16 -6.02 25.50
CA SER A 356 5.54 -4.74 25.81
C SER A 356 6.52 -3.58 25.58
N GLY A 357 6.53 -3.05 24.36
CA GLY A 357 7.02 -1.72 24.05
C GLY A 357 5.87 -0.95 23.42
N SER A 358 5.67 0.31 23.83
CA SER A 358 5.00 1.30 22.97
C SER A 358 5.64 1.20 21.58
N PHE A 359 4.89 1.17 20.48
CA PHE A 359 5.53 1.17 19.16
C PHE A 359 5.62 2.60 18.65
N ASP A 360 6.82 2.99 18.24
CA ASP A 360 7.12 4.31 17.71
C ASP A 360 7.36 4.20 16.20
N ASN A 361 6.72 5.08 15.43
CA ASN A 361 6.85 5.07 13.98
C ASN A 361 8.13 5.79 13.54
N LEU A 362 8.97 5.13 12.73
CA LEU A 362 10.14 5.72 12.10
C LEU A 362 9.86 5.93 10.62
N THR A 363 9.89 7.19 10.17
CA THR A 363 9.69 7.55 8.76
C THR A 363 11.00 8.03 8.14
N ILE A 364 11.32 7.50 6.96
CA ILE A 364 12.47 7.86 6.16
C ILE A 364 12.02 8.72 4.98
N SER A 365 12.70 9.85 4.78
CA SER A 365 12.59 10.64 3.55
C SER A 365 13.87 10.54 2.75
N ILE A 366 13.76 10.45 1.42
CA ILE A 366 14.90 10.54 0.50
C ILE A 366 14.89 11.92 -0.13
N SER A 367 16.05 12.58 -0.18
CA SER A 367 16.17 13.93 -0.75
C SER A 367 17.48 14.11 -1.53
N GLY A 368 17.56 15.19 -2.30
CA GLY A 368 18.71 15.54 -3.14
C GLY A 368 18.49 15.20 -4.62
N THR A 369 19.56 15.30 -5.42
CA THR A 369 19.51 15.09 -6.89
C THR A 369 19.86 13.66 -7.31
N GLY A 370 20.37 12.87 -6.36
CA GLY A 370 20.66 11.45 -6.52
C GLY A 370 19.50 10.56 -6.10
N SER A 371 19.63 9.28 -6.43
CA SER A 371 18.76 8.20 -5.97
C SER A 371 19.53 7.19 -5.12
N GLY A 372 18.81 6.43 -4.31
CA GLY A 372 19.36 5.38 -3.49
C GLY A 372 18.26 4.70 -2.69
N THR A 373 18.64 3.70 -1.91
CA THR A 373 17.74 2.98 -1.01
C THR A 373 18.22 3.12 0.42
N VAL A 374 17.28 3.02 1.36
CA VAL A 374 17.58 2.94 2.79
C VAL A 374 16.94 1.69 3.37
N THR A 375 17.72 0.85 4.04
CA THR A 375 17.21 -0.33 4.76
C THR A 375 17.42 -0.19 6.27
N SER A 376 16.65 -0.92 7.08
CA SER A 376 16.83 -0.96 8.54
C SER A 376 17.19 -2.34 9.09
N SER A 377 17.84 -2.34 10.26
CA SER A 377 17.98 -3.49 11.17
C SER A 377 17.61 -3.05 12.60
N PRO A 378 16.57 -3.60 13.25
CA PRO A 378 15.66 -4.64 12.77
C PRO A 378 14.95 -4.27 11.45
N SER A 379 14.56 -5.29 10.68
CA SER A 379 13.91 -5.09 9.38
C SER A 379 12.55 -4.42 9.54
N GLY A 380 12.23 -3.49 8.64
CA GLY A 380 10.95 -2.79 8.61
C GLY A 380 10.94 -1.66 7.59
N ILE A 381 12.09 -1.01 7.38
CA ILE A 381 12.27 0.02 6.36
C ILE A 381 13.05 -0.57 5.19
N SER A 382 12.52 -0.33 3.98
CA SER A 382 13.19 -0.52 2.69
C SER A 382 12.76 0.64 1.79
N CYS A 383 13.27 1.83 2.11
CA CYS A 383 12.84 3.07 1.50
C CYS A 383 13.35 3.14 0.06
N GLY A 384 12.37 3.21 -0.83
CA GLY A 384 12.40 2.79 -2.24
C GLY A 384 10.98 2.32 -2.61
N SER A 385 10.35 1.54 -1.71
CA SER A 385 8.92 1.22 -1.73
C SER A 385 8.24 1.40 -0.36
N THR A 386 8.92 1.10 0.75
CA THR A 386 8.39 1.22 2.12
C THR A 386 9.29 2.09 2.98
N CYS A 387 8.84 3.32 3.23
CA CYS A 387 9.64 4.34 3.90
C CYS A 387 9.23 4.59 5.35
N SER A 388 8.29 3.84 5.91
CA SER A 388 7.89 3.98 7.31
C SER A 388 7.65 2.61 7.94
N ALA A 389 8.06 2.43 9.19
CA ALA A 389 7.76 1.25 9.98
C ALA A 389 7.69 1.56 11.47
N SER A 390 6.86 0.80 12.18
CA SER A 390 6.75 0.87 13.62
C SER A 390 7.75 -0.08 14.28
N PHE A 391 8.51 0.43 15.25
CA PHE A 391 9.47 -0.34 16.03
C PHE A 391 9.10 -0.22 17.51
N ALA A 392 9.35 -1.27 18.30
CA ALA A 392 9.11 -1.20 19.73
C ALA A 392 9.96 -0.09 20.36
N SER A 393 9.41 0.62 21.33
CA SER A 393 10.07 1.70 22.06
C SER A 393 11.23 1.10 22.84
N GLY A 394 12.35 1.81 22.89
CA GLY A 394 13.67 1.34 23.26
C GLY A 394 14.47 0.65 22.15
N THR A 395 13.87 0.31 20.99
CA THR A 395 14.61 -0.38 19.91
C THR A 395 15.67 0.52 19.29
N VAL A 396 16.90 0.01 19.15
CA VAL A 396 17.96 0.67 18.37
C VAL A 396 17.89 0.18 16.92
N VAL A 397 17.44 1.05 16.03
CA VAL A 397 17.32 0.81 14.59
C VAL A 397 18.58 1.31 13.88
N THR A 398 19.27 0.43 13.17
CA THR A 398 20.40 0.76 12.30
C THR A 398 19.92 0.91 10.86
N LEU A 399 19.94 2.12 10.34
CA LEU A 399 19.67 2.47 8.96
C LEU A 399 20.93 2.32 8.12
N THR A 400 20.80 1.77 6.92
CA THR A 400 21.88 1.64 5.93
C THR A 400 21.44 2.26 4.61
N ALA A 401 22.16 3.27 4.14
CA ALA A 401 21.95 3.89 2.83
C ALA A 401 22.86 3.27 1.78
N VAL A 402 22.27 2.95 0.62
CA VAL A 402 22.98 2.47 -0.57
C VAL A 402 22.64 3.37 -1.74
N ALA A 403 23.64 4.04 -2.32
CA ALA A 403 23.42 4.89 -3.48
C ALA A 403 23.23 4.06 -4.75
N ASP A 404 22.37 4.53 -5.65
CA ASP A 404 22.17 3.90 -6.96
C ASP A 404 23.37 4.18 -7.88
N ALA A 405 24.25 3.17 -8.01
CA ALA A 405 25.41 3.24 -8.87
C ALA A 405 25.04 3.38 -10.37
N SER A 406 23.91 2.81 -10.80
CA SER A 406 23.47 2.89 -12.21
C SER A 406 23.02 4.30 -12.59
N ALA A 407 22.52 5.06 -11.63
CA ALA A 407 22.13 6.45 -11.79
C ALA A 407 23.26 7.45 -11.53
N ASN A 408 24.50 6.98 -11.33
CA ASN A 408 25.67 7.79 -10.93
C ASN A 408 25.39 8.65 -9.69
N SER A 409 24.78 8.04 -8.67
CA SER A 409 24.41 8.68 -7.41
C SER A 409 25.42 8.37 -6.31
N ALA A 410 25.58 9.29 -5.35
CA ALA A 410 26.38 9.14 -4.15
C ALA A 410 25.56 9.54 -2.91
N PHE A 411 25.74 8.80 -1.82
CA PHE A 411 25.16 9.16 -0.52
C PHE A 411 25.96 10.31 0.10
N THR A 412 25.28 11.37 0.54
CA THR A 412 25.92 12.58 1.06
C THR A 412 25.70 12.81 2.55
N GLY A 413 24.68 12.20 3.15
CA GLY A 413 24.52 12.22 4.60
C GLY A 413 23.08 12.04 5.09
N TRP A 414 22.96 11.99 6.41
CA TRP A 414 21.71 11.89 7.16
C TRP A 414 21.34 13.24 7.79
N SER A 415 20.03 13.48 7.93
CA SER A 415 19.47 14.59 8.71
C SER A 415 18.18 14.17 9.43
N GLY A 416 17.72 14.97 10.40
CA GLY A 416 16.54 14.65 11.23
C GLY A 416 16.95 13.97 12.54
N ALA A 417 16.28 12.86 12.88
CA ALA A 417 16.53 12.12 14.13
C ALA A 417 17.89 11.40 14.18
N CYS A 418 18.65 11.43 13.08
CA CYS A 418 20.02 10.97 12.99
C CYS A 418 20.78 11.83 11.97
N THR A 419 22.07 12.04 12.21
CA THR A 419 22.93 12.93 11.40
C THR A 419 24.30 12.29 11.14
N GLY A 420 24.98 12.72 10.08
CA GLY A 420 26.34 12.26 9.74
C GLY A 420 26.48 11.83 8.29
N THR A 421 27.71 11.52 7.86
CA THR A 421 28.04 11.17 6.47
C THR A 421 28.38 9.69 6.26
N SER A 422 28.39 8.90 7.34
CA SER A 422 28.51 7.44 7.24
C SER A 422 27.30 6.85 6.51
N THR A 423 27.50 5.81 5.71
CA THR A 423 26.41 5.07 5.06
C THR A 423 25.49 4.36 6.05
N THR A 424 25.90 4.26 7.31
CA THR A 424 25.09 3.73 8.41
C THR A 424 24.72 4.81 9.43
N CYS A 425 23.56 4.66 10.03
CA CYS A 425 22.99 5.61 11.00
C CYS A 425 22.16 4.86 12.04
N THR A 426 22.37 5.12 13.33
CA THR A 426 21.63 4.45 14.42
C THR A 426 20.62 5.39 15.05
N VAL A 427 19.38 4.93 15.18
CA VAL A 427 18.25 5.65 15.79
C VAL A 427 17.71 4.82 16.95
N THR A 428 17.67 5.37 18.17
CA THR A 428 16.93 4.74 19.27
C THR A 428 15.49 5.22 19.23
N MET A 429 14.53 4.31 19.26
CA MET A 429 13.10 4.61 19.18
C MET A 429 12.55 4.88 20.57
N ASP A 430 12.45 6.15 20.96
CA ASP A 430 11.88 6.60 22.24
C ASP A 430 10.62 7.47 22.04
N ALA A 431 10.31 7.76 20.78
CA ALA A 431 9.18 8.49 20.24
C ALA A 431 9.16 8.24 18.71
N SER A 432 8.04 8.53 18.06
CA SER A 432 7.98 8.53 16.59
C SER A 432 8.96 9.54 16.00
N LYS A 433 9.75 9.13 15.00
CA LYS A 433 10.92 9.87 14.49
C LYS A 433 10.93 9.97 12.96
N ASN A 434 11.58 11.01 12.46
CA ASN A 434 11.80 11.23 11.03
C ASN A 434 13.30 11.31 10.74
N VAL A 435 13.78 10.57 9.74
CA VAL A 435 15.17 10.64 9.25
C VAL A 435 15.16 10.88 7.76
N THR A 436 16.04 11.76 7.29
CA THR A 436 16.18 12.06 5.87
C THR A 436 17.55 11.59 5.38
N ALA A 437 17.57 10.68 4.40
CA ALA A 437 18.76 10.31 3.64
C ALA A 437 18.96 11.26 2.47
N GLN A 438 20.17 11.76 2.30
CA GLN A 438 20.54 12.65 1.20
C GLN A 438 21.40 11.90 0.19
N PHE A 439 21.01 11.98 -1.09
CA PHE A 439 21.79 11.47 -2.21
C PHE A 439 22.01 12.58 -3.23
N SER A 440 23.21 12.66 -3.80
CA SER A 440 23.54 13.59 -4.87
C SER A 440 24.26 12.88 -5.99
N LYS A 441 24.06 13.31 -7.23
CA LYS A 441 24.96 12.92 -8.32
C LYS A 441 26.24 13.78 -8.27
N PRO A 442 27.21 13.63 -9.19
CA PRO A 442 28.21 14.67 -9.50
C PRO A 442 27.63 15.71 -10.47
N ALA A 443 27.84 17.00 -10.20
CA ALA A 443 27.41 18.06 -11.12
C ALA A 443 28.20 17.97 -12.44
N GLN A 444 27.52 18.12 -13.58
CA GLN A 444 28.12 18.09 -14.90
C GLN A 444 28.18 19.50 -15.49
N SER A 445 29.35 19.89 -15.99
CA SER A 445 29.55 21.12 -16.74
C SER A 445 29.15 20.93 -18.20
N ILE A 446 28.32 21.81 -18.74
CA ILE A 446 28.04 21.89 -20.17
C ILE A 446 28.18 23.34 -20.65
N GLN A 447 28.72 23.51 -21.85
CA GLN A 447 28.71 24.79 -22.56
C GLN A 447 27.65 24.76 -23.66
N ILE A 448 26.73 25.72 -23.66
CA ILE A 448 25.80 25.96 -24.78
C ILE A 448 26.31 27.15 -25.57
N SER A 449 26.72 26.91 -26.82
CA SER A 449 27.14 27.97 -27.73
C SER A 449 25.93 28.54 -28.48
N LEU A 450 25.69 29.84 -28.33
CA LEU A 450 24.63 30.57 -29.01
C LEU A 450 25.23 31.50 -30.07
N THR A 451 24.67 31.46 -31.27
CA THR A 451 25.05 32.36 -32.36
C THR A 451 24.20 33.62 -32.36
N SER A 452 24.73 34.72 -32.89
CA SER A 452 23.91 35.90 -33.21
C SER A 452 22.67 35.52 -34.03
N GLY A 453 21.52 36.10 -33.69
CA GLY A 453 20.22 35.75 -34.26
C GLY A 453 19.46 34.69 -33.45
N TRP A 454 18.56 33.95 -34.12
CA TRP A 454 17.69 32.96 -33.47
C TRP A 454 18.40 31.63 -33.21
N ASN A 455 18.33 31.19 -31.96
CA ASN A 455 18.79 29.89 -31.50
C ASN A 455 17.59 29.09 -30.99
N PHE A 456 17.57 27.79 -31.31
CA PHE A 456 16.49 26.90 -30.93
C PHE A 456 17.05 25.78 -30.04
N ILE A 457 16.90 25.96 -28.73
CA ILE A 457 17.70 25.24 -27.73
C ILE A 457 16.83 24.62 -26.64
N SER A 458 17.38 23.59 -26.02
CA SER A 458 16.90 23.04 -24.75
C SER A 458 18.06 22.96 -23.76
N PHE A 459 17.72 22.68 -22.50
CA PHE A 459 18.68 22.58 -21.42
C PHE A 459 18.78 21.13 -20.94
N PRO A 460 19.81 20.38 -21.42
CA PRO A 460 19.98 18.99 -21.07
C PRO A 460 20.58 18.80 -19.68
N ASN A 461 21.13 19.86 -19.08
CA ASN A 461 21.46 19.95 -17.66
C ASN A 461 20.76 21.17 -17.08
N LEU A 462 20.34 21.11 -15.81
CA LEU A 462 19.78 22.26 -15.11
C LEU A 462 20.58 22.57 -13.84
N PRO A 463 20.92 23.85 -13.59
CA PRO A 463 21.54 24.26 -12.34
C PRO A 463 20.52 24.16 -11.19
N THR A 464 21.01 24.26 -9.95
CA THR A 464 20.16 24.28 -8.75
C THR A 464 19.17 25.45 -8.79
N ASP A 465 19.61 26.63 -9.23
CA ASP A 465 18.75 27.80 -9.43
C ASP A 465 18.32 27.88 -10.89
N LYS A 466 17.07 27.49 -11.15
CA LYS A 466 16.50 27.38 -12.50
C LYS A 466 15.96 28.70 -13.05
N SER A 467 16.08 29.80 -12.32
CA SER A 467 15.53 31.08 -12.76
C SER A 467 16.16 31.51 -14.08
N VAL A 468 15.34 32.01 -15.01
CA VAL A 468 15.81 32.40 -16.35
C VAL A 468 16.92 33.46 -16.28
N THR A 469 16.88 34.32 -15.26
CA THR A 469 17.90 35.33 -14.99
C THR A 469 19.25 34.71 -14.64
N LYS A 470 19.26 33.62 -13.87
CA LYS A 470 20.49 32.91 -13.48
C LYS A 470 21.02 32.03 -14.59
N VAL A 471 20.14 31.30 -15.27
CA VAL A 471 20.53 30.42 -16.38
C VAL A 471 21.18 31.21 -17.52
N PHE A 472 20.69 32.43 -17.80
CA PHE A 472 21.23 33.28 -18.86
C PHE A 472 22.17 34.38 -18.35
N ALA A 473 22.68 34.30 -17.12
CA ALA A 473 23.48 35.37 -16.52
C ALA A 473 24.71 35.74 -17.38
N ASP A 474 25.44 34.74 -17.86
CA ASP A 474 26.68 34.90 -18.65
C ASP A 474 26.46 35.60 -20.01
N VAL A 475 25.26 35.51 -20.55
CA VAL A 475 24.88 36.07 -21.86
C VAL A 475 23.80 37.13 -21.76
N SER A 476 23.46 37.57 -20.55
CA SER A 476 22.32 38.46 -20.27
C SER A 476 22.35 39.77 -21.08
N SER A 477 23.54 40.35 -21.31
CA SER A 477 23.73 41.56 -22.12
C SER A 477 23.43 41.33 -23.61
N ASN A 478 23.54 40.10 -24.08
CA ASN A 478 23.39 39.73 -25.49
C ASN A 478 22.02 39.10 -25.79
N VAL A 479 21.29 38.62 -24.78
CA VAL A 479 19.92 38.13 -24.96
C VAL A 479 18.98 39.29 -25.23
N ARG A 480 18.30 39.27 -26.37
CA ARG A 480 17.24 40.24 -26.70
C ARG A 480 15.88 39.78 -26.18
N ILE A 481 15.53 38.52 -26.46
CA ILE A 481 14.23 37.95 -26.14
C ILE A 481 14.32 36.42 -26.10
N ILE A 482 13.59 35.82 -25.17
CA ILE A 482 13.40 34.37 -25.07
C ILE A 482 11.92 34.07 -25.16
N TRP A 483 11.54 33.10 -26.00
CA TRP A 483 10.18 32.57 -26.07
C TRP A 483 10.13 31.12 -25.64
N GLY A 484 9.08 30.79 -24.88
CA GLY A 484 8.67 29.43 -24.55
C GLY A 484 7.19 29.25 -24.90
N TYR A 485 6.74 28.00 -24.92
CA TYR A 485 5.35 27.67 -25.21
C TYR A 485 4.84 26.70 -24.15
N ASP A 486 3.73 27.08 -23.52
CA ASP A 486 2.96 26.21 -22.65
C ASP A 486 2.11 25.29 -23.51
N ASN A 487 2.57 24.06 -23.68
CA ASN A 487 1.93 23.05 -24.51
C ASN A 487 0.52 22.70 -24.03
N GLN A 488 0.28 22.69 -22.72
CA GLN A 488 -1.00 22.31 -22.12
C GLN A 488 -2.05 23.40 -22.34
N ASN A 489 -1.68 24.64 -22.03
CA ASN A 489 -2.60 25.78 -22.12
C ASN A 489 -2.57 26.47 -23.49
N LYS A 490 -1.69 26.03 -24.39
CA LYS A 490 -1.51 26.55 -25.76
C LYS A 490 -1.16 28.03 -25.79
N LYS A 491 -0.35 28.49 -24.82
CA LYS A 491 -0.02 29.91 -24.61
C LYS A 491 1.48 30.17 -24.78
N TRP A 492 1.80 31.31 -25.39
CA TRP A 492 3.18 31.81 -25.45
C TRP A 492 3.62 32.44 -24.13
N GLN A 493 4.86 32.17 -23.77
CA GLN A 493 5.55 32.78 -22.63
C GLN A 493 6.81 33.50 -23.14
N VAL A 494 7.21 34.59 -22.48
CA VAL A 494 8.34 35.41 -22.91
C VAL A 494 9.21 35.86 -21.75
N TYR A 495 10.50 36.01 -22.00
CA TYR A 495 11.42 36.73 -21.13
C TYR A 495 12.21 37.77 -21.93
N LYS A 496 12.23 39.01 -21.45
CA LYS A 496 12.91 40.15 -22.07
C LYS A 496 13.79 40.83 -21.03
N PRO A 497 15.10 40.56 -20.98
CA PRO A 497 15.97 41.12 -19.95
C PRO A 497 16.14 42.65 -20.07
N LYS A 498 15.89 43.23 -21.25
CA LYS A 498 16.12 44.66 -21.56
C LYS A 498 14.87 45.54 -21.53
N VAL A 499 13.68 44.98 -21.27
CA VAL A 499 12.41 45.71 -21.33
C VAL A 499 11.53 45.28 -20.16
N GLN A 500 11.02 46.26 -19.40
CA GLN A 500 10.12 46.02 -18.28
C GLN A 500 8.66 46.04 -18.77
N GLY A 501 7.90 44.99 -18.45
CA GLY A 501 6.50 44.84 -18.86
C GLY A 501 6.32 43.96 -20.11
N SER A 502 5.38 43.02 -20.02
CA SER A 502 5.02 42.10 -21.10
C SER A 502 3.52 41.84 -21.07
N MET A 503 2.88 41.85 -22.24
CA MET A 503 1.49 41.40 -22.42
C MET A 503 1.35 39.86 -22.47
N PHE A 504 2.47 39.14 -22.44
CA PHE A 504 2.55 37.69 -22.38
C PHE A 504 3.01 37.24 -21.00
N ASN A 505 2.67 36.00 -20.64
CA ASN A 505 3.17 35.32 -19.43
C ASN A 505 4.70 35.35 -19.40
N VAL A 506 5.27 35.68 -18.24
CA VAL A 506 6.72 35.76 -18.06
C VAL A 506 7.29 34.36 -17.86
N ILE A 507 8.40 34.04 -18.51
CA ILE A 507 9.18 32.84 -18.18
C ILE A 507 9.95 33.14 -16.91
N GLU A 508 9.61 32.48 -15.81
CA GLU A 508 10.33 32.63 -14.54
C GLU A 508 11.48 31.64 -14.42
N ASN A 509 11.23 30.39 -14.82
CA ASN A 509 12.17 29.28 -14.70
C ASN A 509 12.36 28.54 -16.02
N ILE A 510 13.56 28.01 -16.21
CA ILE A 510 13.88 27.07 -17.27
C ILE A 510 13.55 25.65 -16.80
N GLU A 511 12.86 24.89 -17.65
CA GLU A 511 12.33 23.57 -17.33
C GLU A 511 12.94 22.49 -18.22
N SER A 512 13.06 21.28 -17.66
CA SER A 512 13.52 20.10 -18.38
C SER A 512 12.47 19.68 -19.42
N GLY A 513 12.91 19.22 -20.59
CA GLY A 513 12.00 18.75 -21.64
C GLY A 513 11.25 19.85 -22.40
N LYS A 514 11.43 21.13 -22.04
CA LYS A 514 10.90 22.28 -22.78
C LYS A 514 11.92 22.84 -23.77
N GLY A 515 11.42 23.31 -24.90
CA GLY A 515 12.20 24.01 -25.93
C GLY A 515 12.06 25.52 -25.79
N TYR A 516 13.10 26.25 -26.20
CA TYR A 516 13.14 27.71 -26.13
C TYR A 516 13.70 28.32 -27.42
N TRP A 517 13.06 29.40 -27.86
CA TRP A 517 13.62 30.30 -28.86
C TRP A 517 14.38 31.42 -28.18
N VAL A 518 15.67 31.55 -28.47
CA VAL A 518 16.54 32.59 -27.89
C VAL A 518 17.09 33.46 -29.00
N TYR A 519 16.74 34.74 -29.01
CA TYR A 519 17.36 35.71 -29.91
C TYR A 519 18.54 36.38 -29.23
N MET A 520 19.70 36.30 -29.88
CA MET A 520 20.95 36.89 -29.44
C MET A 520 21.35 38.08 -30.31
N ASP A 521 21.67 39.21 -29.70
CA ASP A 521 22.25 40.40 -30.35
C ASP A 521 23.69 40.15 -30.82
N ALA A 522 24.41 39.28 -30.12
CA ALA A 522 25.76 38.84 -30.43
C ALA A 522 25.95 37.40 -29.94
N SER A 523 26.85 36.66 -30.58
CA SER A 523 27.17 35.28 -30.16
C SER A 523 27.70 35.26 -28.73
N GLY A 524 27.41 34.17 -28.00
CA GLY A 524 27.82 34.01 -26.61
C GLY A 524 27.82 32.54 -26.20
N LYS A 525 28.30 32.27 -24.98
CA LYS A 525 28.31 30.93 -24.40
C LYS A 525 27.67 30.98 -23.02
N ILE A 526 26.84 29.99 -22.74
CA ILE A 526 26.29 29.75 -21.41
C ILE A 526 27.08 28.61 -20.81
N ASP A 527 27.75 28.88 -19.69
CA ASP A 527 28.49 27.87 -18.93
C ASP A 527 27.66 27.47 -17.73
N MET A 528 27.17 26.23 -17.74
CA MET A 528 26.30 25.76 -16.67
C MET A 528 26.86 24.49 -16.05
N THR A 529 27.00 24.54 -14.73
CA THR A 529 27.17 23.37 -13.88
C THR A 529 25.79 22.98 -13.36
N GLY A 530 25.38 21.77 -13.69
CA GLY A 530 24.03 21.31 -13.38
C GLY A 530 23.90 19.81 -13.40
N TRP A 531 22.71 19.37 -13.03
CA TRP A 531 22.34 17.96 -13.02
C TRP A 531 21.75 17.60 -14.37
N THR A 532 22.05 16.40 -14.88
CA THR A 532 21.42 15.90 -16.10
C THR A 532 19.90 15.99 -15.95
N ALA A 533 19.28 16.72 -16.88
CA ALA A 533 17.86 16.96 -16.90
C ALA A 533 17.12 15.63 -17.10
N SER A 534 15.93 15.50 -16.52
CA SER A 534 15.17 14.24 -16.50
C SER A 534 14.93 13.72 -17.92
N THR A 535 15.16 12.42 -18.14
CA THR A 535 14.74 11.66 -19.34
C THR A 535 13.32 11.11 -19.20
N ALA A 536 12.59 11.53 -18.15
CA ALA A 536 11.18 11.19 -18.00
C ALA A 536 10.38 11.53 -19.27
N PRO A 537 9.31 10.78 -19.56
CA PRO A 537 8.50 11.02 -20.74
C PRO A 537 8.02 12.47 -20.83
N ILE A 538 8.13 13.09 -22.00
CA ILE A 538 7.59 14.43 -22.23
C ILE A 538 6.09 14.31 -22.49
N PRO A 539 5.21 14.91 -21.67
CA PRO A 539 3.78 14.93 -21.98
C PRO A 539 3.54 15.78 -23.23
N LEU A 540 2.94 15.15 -24.25
CA LEU A 540 2.52 15.80 -25.48
C LEU A 540 1.00 15.97 -25.48
N TYR A 541 0.56 17.14 -25.91
CA TYR A 541 -0.85 17.51 -25.97
C TYR A 541 -1.34 17.58 -27.43
N PRO A 542 -2.65 17.40 -27.68
CA PRO A 542 -3.20 17.56 -29.03
C PRO A 542 -2.92 18.95 -29.60
N GLY A 543 -2.29 19.01 -30.77
CA GLY A 543 -1.83 20.24 -31.41
C GLY A 543 -0.31 20.39 -31.41
N TRP A 544 0.17 21.63 -31.43
CA TRP A 544 1.60 21.95 -31.45
C TRP A 544 2.20 21.91 -30.05
N ASN A 545 3.35 21.27 -29.93
CA ASN A 545 4.14 21.19 -28.72
C ASN A 545 5.56 21.67 -29.02
N LEU A 546 6.06 22.57 -28.19
CA LEU A 546 7.46 22.96 -28.18
C LEU A 546 8.19 22.15 -27.13
N ILE A 547 9.12 21.32 -27.58
CA ILE A 547 9.83 20.36 -26.74
C ILE A 547 11.33 20.61 -26.78
N GLY A 548 12.02 20.15 -25.75
CA GLY A 548 13.47 20.09 -25.68
C GLY A 548 13.94 18.64 -25.64
N TYR A 549 14.89 18.26 -26.50
CA TYR A 549 15.44 16.92 -26.52
C TYR A 549 16.69 16.83 -25.64
N ASN A 550 16.64 15.94 -24.66
CA ASN A 550 17.63 15.73 -23.61
C ASN A 550 18.21 14.30 -23.62
N GLY A 551 17.70 13.41 -24.49
CA GLY A 551 18.21 12.06 -24.73
C GLY A 551 19.57 12.04 -25.44
N ASN A 552 20.05 10.85 -25.79
CA ASN A 552 21.28 10.70 -26.57
C ASN A 552 21.01 11.04 -28.04
N ASP A 553 22.00 11.61 -28.74
CA ASP A 553 21.87 11.90 -30.18
C ASP A 553 21.46 10.62 -30.93
N GLY A 554 20.32 10.64 -31.60
CA GLY A 554 19.68 9.39 -32.01
C GLY A 554 18.51 9.51 -32.98
N THR A 555 17.98 8.34 -33.33
CA THR A 555 16.88 8.18 -34.28
C THR A 555 15.57 8.76 -33.74
N ILE A 556 14.83 9.42 -34.63
CA ILE A 556 13.52 10.00 -34.30
C ILE A 556 12.49 8.89 -34.14
N ASN A 557 12.11 8.58 -32.89
CA ASN A 557 11.09 7.59 -32.51
C ASN A 557 9.93 8.27 -31.74
N PRO A 558 8.99 8.93 -32.42
CA PRO A 558 7.89 9.63 -31.77
C PRO A 558 6.77 8.66 -31.34
N PRO A 559 5.94 9.03 -30.35
CA PRO A 559 4.81 8.22 -29.90
C PRO A 559 3.69 8.18 -30.95
N SER A 560 2.68 7.32 -30.77
CA SER A 560 1.51 7.28 -31.66
C SER A 560 0.81 8.64 -31.75
N GLY A 561 0.22 8.93 -32.92
CA GLY A 561 -0.52 10.18 -33.14
C GLY A 561 0.34 11.40 -33.53
N TRP A 562 1.64 11.23 -33.80
CA TRP A 562 2.47 12.31 -34.32
C TRP A 562 2.24 12.57 -35.82
N VAL A 563 2.33 13.84 -36.22
CA VAL A 563 2.11 14.30 -37.60
C VAL A 563 3.41 14.77 -38.25
N ILE A 564 4.08 15.73 -37.63
CA ILE A 564 5.30 16.33 -38.15
C ILE A 564 6.16 16.85 -37.02
N ILE A 565 7.48 16.76 -37.19
CA ILE A 565 8.49 17.34 -36.31
C ILE A 565 9.30 18.35 -37.11
N TRP A 566 9.46 19.55 -36.55
CA TRP A 566 10.29 20.63 -37.09
C TRP A 566 11.48 20.92 -36.18
N GLY A 567 12.66 21.02 -36.78
CA GLY A 567 13.88 21.55 -36.17
C GLY A 567 14.31 22.84 -36.85
N TRP A 568 15.11 23.63 -36.16
CA TRP A 568 15.70 24.86 -36.68
C TRP A 568 17.18 24.90 -36.38
N GLU A 569 17.98 25.14 -37.42
CA GLU A 569 19.43 25.30 -37.25
C GLU A 569 19.99 26.29 -38.28
N LYS A 570 20.81 27.23 -37.80
CA LYS A 570 21.55 28.20 -38.63
C LYS A 570 20.71 28.92 -39.69
N GLY A 571 19.47 29.28 -39.37
CA GLY A 571 18.59 30.01 -40.29
C GLY A 571 17.72 29.15 -41.19
N LEU A 572 17.79 27.82 -41.06
CA LEU A 572 17.08 26.87 -41.91
C LEU A 572 16.13 25.98 -41.11
N TRP A 573 14.98 25.68 -41.71
CA TRP A 573 14.01 24.73 -41.18
C TRP A 573 14.30 23.32 -41.68
N TYR A 574 14.22 22.37 -40.76
CA TYR A 574 14.32 20.93 -41.01
C TYR A 574 13.03 20.26 -40.57
N ALA A 575 12.54 19.27 -41.32
CA ALA A 575 11.30 18.58 -40.99
C ALA A 575 11.34 17.08 -41.26
N LYS A 576 10.56 16.34 -40.48
CA LYS A 576 10.20 14.94 -40.72
C LYS A 576 8.69 14.79 -40.55
N HIS A 577 7.99 14.28 -41.56
CA HIS A 577 6.55 14.04 -41.52
C HIS A 577 6.27 12.54 -41.35
N SER A 578 5.14 12.18 -40.74
CA SER A 578 4.80 10.79 -40.46
C SER A 578 4.45 9.98 -41.71
N THR A 579 3.95 10.65 -42.75
CA THR A 579 3.47 10.02 -43.99
C THR A 579 3.99 10.64 -45.29
N LEU A 580 4.66 11.80 -45.23
CA LEU A 580 5.11 12.52 -46.42
C LEU A 580 6.63 12.43 -46.53
N ASN A 581 7.12 12.02 -47.69
CA ASN A 581 8.55 11.89 -47.97
C ASN A 581 9.15 13.14 -48.64
N ASP A 582 8.32 14.05 -49.17
CA ASP A 582 8.76 15.27 -49.83
C ASP A 582 8.14 16.49 -49.15
N LEU A 583 8.99 17.34 -48.60
CA LEU A 583 8.63 18.56 -47.87
C LEU A 583 9.43 19.72 -48.46
N SER A 584 8.86 20.92 -48.45
CA SER A 584 9.56 22.17 -48.83
C SER A 584 10.69 22.58 -47.86
N ALA A 585 11.04 21.71 -46.91
CA ALA A 585 12.05 21.92 -45.88
C ALA A 585 13.10 20.81 -45.94
N LEU A 586 14.29 21.08 -45.39
CA LEU A 586 15.37 20.10 -45.37
C LEU A 586 14.98 18.88 -44.51
N PRO A 587 15.45 17.66 -44.83
CA PRO A 587 15.07 16.46 -44.08
C PRO A 587 15.66 16.48 -42.66
N LEU A 588 14.83 16.23 -41.66
CA LEU A 588 15.25 16.03 -40.27
C LEU A 588 15.48 14.54 -40.00
N ASN A 589 16.75 14.14 -39.86
CA ASN A 589 17.14 12.73 -39.76
C ASN A 589 17.34 12.23 -38.33
N SER A 590 17.68 13.12 -37.40
CA SER A 590 17.96 12.80 -35.99
C SER A 590 17.50 13.92 -35.06
N LEU A 591 17.34 13.59 -33.78
CA LEU A 591 17.25 14.59 -32.70
C LEU A 591 18.59 14.66 -31.98
N SER A 592 18.97 15.86 -31.58
CA SER A 592 20.25 16.13 -30.92
C SER A 592 20.02 16.71 -29.53
N LYS A 593 20.83 16.27 -28.58
CA LYS A 593 20.79 16.72 -27.20
C LYS A 593 21.01 18.24 -27.12
N GLY A 594 20.18 18.93 -26.35
CA GLY A 594 20.26 20.38 -26.18
C GLY A 594 19.60 21.20 -27.29
N LYS A 595 18.88 20.55 -28.22
CA LYS A 595 18.08 21.21 -29.26
C LYS A 595 16.59 21.16 -28.93
N ALA A 596 15.89 22.20 -29.37
CA ALA A 596 14.43 22.23 -29.33
C ALA A 596 13.82 21.77 -30.65
N TYR A 597 12.58 21.30 -30.57
CA TYR A 597 11.79 20.86 -31.71
C TYR A 597 10.32 21.24 -31.54
N TRP A 598 9.65 21.51 -32.66
CA TRP A 598 8.19 21.59 -32.69
C TRP A 598 7.62 20.26 -33.15
N ILE A 599 6.69 19.69 -32.38
CA ILE A 599 5.99 18.46 -32.75
C ILE A 599 4.49 18.72 -32.79
N LYS A 600 3.83 18.24 -33.85
CA LYS A 600 2.37 18.27 -33.96
C LYS A 600 1.80 16.90 -33.67
N MET A 601 0.85 16.84 -32.73
CA MET A 601 0.14 15.62 -32.35
C MET A 601 -1.35 15.72 -32.69
N THR A 602 -1.96 14.60 -33.06
CA THR A 602 -3.43 14.47 -33.19
C THR A 602 -4.10 14.16 -31.85
N GLU A 603 -3.41 13.49 -30.94
CA GLU A 603 -3.90 13.08 -29.62
C GLU A 603 -2.83 13.28 -28.54
N ALA A 604 -3.21 13.13 -27.27
CA ALA A 604 -2.27 13.25 -26.17
C ALA A 604 -1.38 12.00 -26.07
N ALA A 605 -0.10 12.18 -25.73
CA ALA A 605 0.84 11.08 -25.49
C ALA A 605 1.65 11.35 -24.23
N THR A 606 1.84 10.34 -23.39
CA THR A 606 2.59 10.45 -22.12
C THR A 606 3.77 9.49 -22.05
N ASP A 607 4.05 8.78 -23.13
CA ASP A 607 4.98 7.67 -23.25
C ASP A 607 6.22 8.01 -24.08
N TRP A 608 6.39 9.26 -24.54
CA TRP A 608 7.57 9.60 -25.33
C TRP A 608 8.85 9.66 -24.49
N THR A 609 9.49 8.51 -24.35
CA THR A 609 10.77 8.35 -23.68
C THR A 609 11.90 8.85 -24.56
N GLN A 610 12.74 9.71 -23.99
CA GLN A 610 13.97 10.17 -24.63
C GLN A 610 15.07 9.16 -24.27
N GLN A 611 15.36 8.22 -25.18
CA GLN A 611 16.43 7.23 -25.00
C GLN A 611 17.83 7.84 -25.14
#